data_AF-A0AAW2Z293-F1
#
_entry.id   AF-A0AAW2Z293-F1
#
_cell.length_a   1.000
_cell.length_b   1.000
_cell.length_c   1.000
_cell.angle_alpha   90.00
_cell.angle_beta   90.00
_cell.angle_gamma   90.00
#
_symmetry.space_group_name_H-M   'P 1'
#
loop_
_entity.id
_entity.type
_entity.pdbx_description
1 polymer ?
#
loop_
_entity_poly.entity_id
_entity_poly.type
_entity_poly.pdbx_seq_one_letter_code
_entity_poly.pdbx_strand_id
1 'polypeptide(L)'
;MFIKYSLDEVDENIFSSLANATNFETFSESRSCAIIVEPSEDTIPIIRTTTAFKLKSQYFKEIHHRIIKNIKKACNMKESIEFNNAMVEIYTSEYFKMGFHTDLALDLKEDTFICLYSCYEDPNEQHPRVLQVQNKETKEFTEFSLHHNSFVLFSTQDNNSHIHKIVSENKATKSRWLGLTLRTSKTYIRYKDDTPHFVSNDQVLKTASESEKRQFYNHKSLENKNVGYQYPEINYTLSIH
;
A
#
# COMPACT_ATOMS: atom_id res chain seq x y z
N MET A 1 -15.44 -3.33 -7.75
CA MET A 1 -15.35 -2.05 -8.47
C MET A 1 -14.45 -1.09 -7.69
N PHE A 2 -13.71 -0.20 -8.40
CA PHE A 2 -12.98 0.90 -7.76
C PHE A 2 -13.94 2.06 -7.50
N ILE A 3 -13.95 2.59 -6.27
CA ILE A 3 -14.89 3.65 -5.86
C ILE A 3 -14.10 4.77 -5.19
N LYS A 4 -14.28 5.99 -5.68
CA LYS A 4 -13.65 7.19 -5.12
C LYS A 4 -14.57 7.88 -4.12
N TYR A 5 -13.99 8.35 -3.04
CA TYR A 5 -14.62 9.12 -1.98
C TYR A 5 -13.80 10.35 -1.63
N SER A 6 -14.47 11.33 -1.02
CA SER A 6 -13.82 12.49 -0.39
C SER A 6 -14.01 12.42 1.12
N LEU A 7 -13.05 12.95 1.88
CA LEU A 7 -13.12 13.11 3.32
C LEU A 7 -13.23 14.60 3.65
N ASP A 8 -14.40 15.00 4.17
CA ASP A 8 -14.68 16.40 4.51
C ASP A 8 -14.07 16.82 5.87
N GLU A 9 -13.82 15.86 6.76
CA GLU A 9 -13.27 16.08 8.11
C GLU A 9 -11.86 15.49 8.23
N VAL A 10 -10.84 16.30 7.98
CA VAL A 10 -9.43 15.92 8.19
C VAL A 10 -8.65 17.14 8.69
N ASP A 11 -7.64 16.92 9.53
CA ASP A 11 -6.82 18.00 10.06
C ASP A 11 -6.25 18.87 8.93
N GLU A 12 -6.25 20.19 9.15
CA GLU A 12 -5.70 21.17 8.18
C GLU A 12 -4.24 20.86 7.79
N ASN A 13 -3.49 20.16 8.65
CA ASN A 13 -2.09 19.77 8.44
C ASN A 13 -1.90 18.26 8.25
N ILE A 14 -2.85 17.56 7.63
CA ILE A 14 -2.84 16.09 7.50
C ILE A 14 -1.57 15.54 6.82
N PHE A 15 -1.08 16.20 5.77
CA PHE A 15 0.15 15.81 5.09
C PHE A 15 1.35 15.85 6.05
N SER A 16 1.54 16.98 6.73
CA SER A 16 2.65 17.16 7.69
C SER A 16 2.54 16.18 8.85
N SER A 17 1.32 15.96 9.34
CA SER A 17 1.05 15.02 10.45
C SER A 17 1.42 13.58 10.07
N LEU A 18 1.03 13.12 8.88
CA LEU A 18 1.39 11.80 8.36
C LEU A 18 2.87 11.66 8.07
N ALA A 19 3.47 12.70 7.46
CA ALA A 19 4.88 12.72 7.13
C ALA A 19 5.75 12.65 8.40
N ASN A 20 5.43 13.42 9.43
CA ASN A 20 6.17 13.42 10.70
C ASN A 20 5.88 12.17 11.55
N ALA A 21 4.73 11.53 11.34
CA ALA A 21 4.39 10.28 12.01
C ALA A 21 5.18 9.07 11.47
N THR A 22 5.85 9.20 10.33
CA THR A 22 6.44 8.07 9.61
C THR A 22 7.94 8.28 9.38
N ASN A 23 8.77 7.32 9.77
CA ASN A 23 10.19 7.32 9.40
C ASN A 23 10.37 6.72 8.00
N PHE A 24 10.68 7.55 7.00
CA PHE A 24 10.77 7.11 5.61
C PHE A 24 12.16 6.63 5.22
N GLU A 25 12.21 5.62 4.35
CA GLU A 25 13.39 5.30 3.55
C GLU A 25 13.31 6.03 2.20
N THR A 26 14.37 6.77 1.86
CA THR A 26 14.47 7.48 0.58
C THR A 26 15.10 6.58 -0.47
N PHE A 27 14.33 6.24 -1.52
CA PHE A 27 14.79 5.40 -2.63
C PHE A 27 15.32 6.22 -3.81
N SER A 28 14.87 7.46 -3.94
CA SER A 28 15.38 8.48 -4.85
C SER A 28 15.03 9.87 -4.32
N GLU A 29 15.60 10.93 -4.91
CA GLU A 29 15.23 12.32 -4.60
C GLU A 29 13.73 12.60 -4.74
N SER A 30 13.04 11.77 -5.53
CA SER A 30 11.63 11.92 -5.88
C SER A 30 10.69 10.93 -5.19
N ARG A 31 11.21 9.93 -4.47
CA ARG A 31 10.42 8.85 -3.84
C ARG A 31 10.96 8.45 -2.47
N SER A 32 10.11 8.60 -1.47
CA SER A 32 10.34 8.08 -0.11
C SER A 32 9.18 7.19 0.32
N CYS A 33 9.46 6.06 0.95
CA CYS A 33 8.43 5.08 1.32
C CYS A 33 8.67 4.51 2.73
N ALA A 34 7.61 4.01 3.35
CA ALA A 34 7.66 3.26 4.60
C ALA A 34 6.55 2.21 4.67
N ILE A 35 6.77 1.19 5.51
CA ILE A 35 5.75 0.21 5.87
C ILE A 35 5.35 0.45 7.32
N ILE A 36 4.04 0.54 7.54
CA ILE A 36 3.44 0.66 8.87
C ILE A 36 2.45 -0.49 9.10
N VAL A 37 2.36 -1.00 10.33
CA VAL A 37 1.58 -2.19 10.70
C VAL A 37 0.84 -2.00 12.02
N GLU A 38 -0.27 -2.70 12.19
CA GLU A 38 -1.01 -2.82 13.44
C GLU A 38 -0.72 -4.20 14.06
N PRO A 39 0.11 -4.29 15.11
CA PRO A 39 0.35 -5.56 15.79
C PRO A 39 -0.93 -6.08 16.46
N SER A 40 -1.03 -7.39 16.62
CA SER A 40 -2.09 -8.05 17.38
C SER A 40 -1.46 -8.95 18.43
N GLU A 41 -1.63 -8.60 19.71
CA GLU A 41 -1.01 -9.32 20.83
C GLU A 41 0.53 -9.43 20.66
N ASP A 42 1.06 -10.64 20.51
CA ASP A 42 2.48 -10.94 20.30
C ASP A 42 2.83 -11.17 18.82
N THR A 43 1.90 -10.85 17.91
CA THR A 43 2.05 -11.07 16.48
C THR A 43 2.07 -9.77 15.69
N ILE A 44 2.80 -9.78 14.57
CA ILE A 44 2.94 -8.64 13.68
C ILE A 44 2.47 -9.07 12.29
N PRO A 45 1.45 -8.40 11.69
CA PRO A 45 1.10 -8.67 10.31
C PRO A 45 2.24 -8.21 9.41
N ILE A 46 2.54 -8.98 8.38
CA ILE A 46 3.54 -8.60 7.38
C ILE A 46 2.89 -8.31 6.05
N ILE A 47 3.52 -7.42 5.29
CA ILE A 47 3.30 -7.31 3.86
C ILE A 47 4.64 -7.38 3.16
N ARG A 48 4.84 -8.41 2.35
CA ARG A 48 6.00 -8.47 1.47
C ARG A 48 5.82 -7.47 0.35
N THR A 49 6.92 -6.93 -0.13
CA THR A 49 6.91 -5.96 -1.23
C THR A 49 8.03 -6.28 -2.20
N THR A 50 7.92 -5.75 -3.41
CA THR A 50 9.00 -5.81 -4.40
C THR A 50 10.09 -4.77 -4.15
N THR A 51 9.90 -3.89 -3.18
CA THR A 51 10.90 -2.92 -2.74
C THR A 51 11.65 -3.51 -1.56
N ALA A 52 12.98 -3.52 -1.60
CA ALA A 52 13.80 -4.04 -0.50
C ALA A 52 14.00 -2.94 0.54
N PHE A 53 13.15 -2.91 1.57
CA PHE A 53 13.29 -1.99 2.69
C PHE A 53 14.41 -2.43 3.64
N LYS A 54 15.21 -1.46 4.07
CA LYS A 54 16.24 -1.63 5.11
C LYS A 54 15.71 -1.24 6.49
N LEU A 55 14.72 -0.35 6.54
CA LEU A 55 14.02 0.00 7.76
C LEU A 55 12.95 -1.06 8.08
N LYS A 56 12.83 -1.40 9.36
CA LYS A 56 11.77 -2.27 9.88
C LYS A 56 10.41 -1.59 9.73
N SER A 57 9.36 -2.43 9.65
CA SER A 57 7.98 -1.96 9.74
C SER A 57 7.77 -1.19 11.05
N GLN A 58 7.08 -0.07 10.97
CA GLN A 58 6.75 0.77 12.11
C GLN A 58 5.31 0.51 12.55
N TYR A 59 4.94 0.88 13.77
CA TYR A 59 3.55 0.73 14.19
C TYR A 59 2.66 1.87 13.69
N PHE A 60 1.38 1.55 13.52
CA PHE A 60 0.35 2.56 13.42
C PHE A 60 0.43 3.51 14.63
N LYS A 61 -0.09 4.71 14.41
CA LYS A 61 -0.11 5.83 15.35
C LYS A 61 -1.53 6.40 15.29
N GLU A 62 -1.87 7.25 16.25
CA GLU A 62 -3.21 7.83 16.36
C GLU A 62 -3.71 8.47 15.05
N ILE A 63 -2.82 9.13 14.30
CA ILE A 63 -3.13 9.71 12.99
C ILE A 63 -3.64 8.68 11.97
N HIS A 64 -3.04 7.49 11.95
CA HIS A 64 -3.41 6.39 11.06
C HIS A 64 -4.78 5.81 11.45
N HIS A 65 -5.01 5.59 12.74
CA HIS A 65 -6.31 5.12 13.25
C HIS A 65 -7.43 6.11 12.94
N ARG A 66 -7.18 7.42 13.08
CA ARG A 66 -8.16 8.46 12.76
C ARG A 66 -8.53 8.45 11.28
N ILE A 67 -7.56 8.30 10.38
CA ILE A 67 -7.84 8.18 8.93
C ILE A 67 -8.69 6.93 8.65
N ILE A 68 -8.31 5.79 9.21
CA ILE A 68 -9.07 4.53 9.07
C ILE A 68 -10.51 4.71 9.57
N LYS A 69 -10.70 5.35 10.73
CA LYS A 69 -12.02 5.66 11.29
C LYS A 69 -12.84 6.56 10.34
N ASN A 70 -12.22 7.58 9.75
CA ASN A 70 -12.89 8.48 8.82
C ASN A 70 -13.26 7.79 7.50
N ILE A 71 -12.41 6.91 6.98
CA ILE A 71 -12.72 6.06 5.83
C ILE A 71 -13.94 5.17 6.14
N LYS A 72 -13.95 4.47 7.29
CA LYS A 72 -15.09 3.64 7.70
C LYS A 72 -16.38 4.43 7.81
N LYS A 73 -16.32 5.66 8.34
CA LYS A 73 -17.46 6.60 8.42
C LYS A 73 -17.96 6.97 7.02
N ALA A 74 -17.06 7.37 6.11
CA ALA A 74 -17.40 7.80 4.76
C ALA A 74 -18.01 6.68 3.91
N CYS A 75 -17.58 5.43 4.09
CA CYS A 75 -18.13 4.30 3.35
C CYS A 75 -19.43 3.75 3.95
N ASN A 76 -19.86 4.21 5.14
CA ASN A 76 -20.96 3.59 5.91
C ASN A 76 -20.77 2.08 6.17
N MET A 77 -19.51 1.62 6.28
CA MET A 77 -19.12 0.20 6.33
C MET A 77 -18.37 -0.15 7.61
N LYS A 78 -18.95 0.20 8.77
CA LYS A 78 -18.24 0.16 10.06
C LYS A 78 -17.65 -1.21 10.43
N GLU A 79 -18.29 -2.30 10.01
CA GLU A 79 -17.95 -3.67 10.45
C GLU A 79 -17.15 -4.49 9.42
N SER A 80 -17.15 -4.13 8.13
CA SER A 80 -16.55 -4.97 7.08
C SER A 80 -15.16 -4.52 6.62
N ILE A 81 -14.73 -3.31 6.99
CA ILE A 81 -13.43 -2.77 6.61
C ILE A 81 -12.50 -2.88 7.81
N GLU A 82 -11.43 -3.65 7.67
CA GLU A 82 -10.30 -3.68 8.58
C GLU A 82 -9.04 -3.35 7.79
N PHE A 83 -8.08 -2.74 8.45
CA PHE A 83 -6.74 -2.52 7.92
C PHE A 83 -5.74 -2.75 9.04
N ASN A 84 -4.74 -3.59 8.80
CA ASN A 84 -3.70 -3.91 9.77
C ASN A 84 -2.30 -3.61 9.23
N ASN A 85 -2.20 -3.05 8.03
CA ASN A 85 -0.96 -2.53 7.47
C ASN A 85 -1.21 -1.43 6.45
N ALA A 86 -0.19 -0.64 6.21
CA ALA A 86 -0.16 0.31 5.11
C ALA A 86 1.25 0.47 4.54
N MET A 87 1.30 0.85 3.27
CA MET A 87 2.48 1.48 2.69
C MET A 87 2.23 2.99 2.62
N VAL A 88 3.14 3.77 3.16
CA VAL A 88 3.13 5.24 3.06
C VAL A 88 4.16 5.65 2.03
N GLU A 89 3.77 6.48 1.07
CA GLU A 89 4.66 6.95 0.01
C GLU A 89 4.57 8.47 -0.11
N ILE A 90 5.73 9.13 -0.17
CA ILE A 90 5.86 10.55 -0.52
C ILE A 90 6.55 10.65 -1.87
N TYR A 91 5.87 11.30 -2.80
CA TYR A 91 6.39 11.58 -4.13
C TYR A 91 6.52 13.08 -4.36
N THR A 92 7.67 13.51 -4.89
CA THR A 92 7.80 14.85 -5.48
C THR A 92 7.20 14.86 -6.89
N SER A 93 7.07 16.04 -7.49
CA SER A 93 6.59 16.20 -8.88
C SER A 93 7.50 15.55 -9.93
N GLU A 94 8.76 15.29 -9.59
CA GLU A 94 9.72 14.58 -10.46
C GLU A 94 9.40 13.08 -10.58
N TYR A 95 8.63 12.52 -9.65
CA TYR A 95 8.12 11.15 -9.76
C TYR A 95 6.78 11.16 -10.51
N PHE A 96 6.84 11.12 -11.84
CA PHE A 96 5.64 11.24 -12.71
C PHE A 96 5.28 9.95 -13.46
N LYS A 97 6.11 8.91 -13.38
CA LYS A 97 5.92 7.63 -14.09
C LYS A 97 5.91 6.46 -13.13
N MET A 98 4.93 5.58 -13.33
CA MET A 98 4.79 4.29 -12.65
C MET A 98 4.33 3.25 -13.67
N GLY A 99 4.78 2.00 -13.53
CA GLY A 99 4.28 0.88 -14.34
C GLY A 99 2.93 0.37 -13.83
N PHE A 100 2.13 -0.22 -14.72
CA PHE A 100 0.93 -0.94 -14.28
C PHE A 100 1.31 -2.14 -13.41
N HIS A 101 0.60 -2.29 -12.29
CA HIS A 101 0.81 -3.38 -11.34
C HIS A 101 -0.48 -3.68 -10.57
N THR A 102 -0.49 -4.82 -9.89
CA THR A 102 -1.39 -5.08 -8.77
C THR A 102 -0.67 -4.84 -7.45
N ASP A 103 -1.43 -4.53 -6.40
CA ASP A 103 -0.94 -4.70 -5.03
C ASP A 103 -0.62 -6.18 -4.81
N LEU A 104 0.51 -6.47 -4.15
CA LEU A 104 1.00 -7.84 -4.00
C LEU A 104 0.01 -8.70 -3.20
N ALA A 105 -0.63 -9.67 -3.86
CA ALA A 105 -1.67 -10.51 -3.25
C ALA A 105 -1.16 -11.56 -2.25
N LEU A 106 0.15 -11.84 -2.22
CA LEU A 106 0.76 -12.91 -1.44
C LEU A 106 0.35 -12.90 0.06
N ASP A 107 0.33 -11.72 0.67
CA ASP A 107 -0.03 -11.56 2.09
C ASP A 107 -1.44 -10.98 2.30
N LEU A 108 -2.16 -10.63 1.22
CA LEU A 108 -3.49 -10.03 1.35
C LEU A 108 -4.52 -11.05 1.82
N LYS A 109 -5.35 -10.64 2.78
CA LYS A 109 -6.52 -11.40 3.22
C LYS A 109 -7.60 -11.36 2.12
N GLU A 110 -8.12 -12.51 1.74
CA GLU A 110 -9.23 -12.65 0.80
C GLU A 110 -10.48 -11.93 1.31
N ASP A 111 -11.35 -11.52 0.38
CA ASP A 111 -12.64 -10.88 0.67
C ASP A 111 -12.55 -9.64 1.58
N THR A 112 -11.43 -8.91 1.45
CA THR A 112 -11.20 -7.62 2.12
C THR A 112 -11.03 -6.48 1.12
N PHE A 113 -10.73 -5.30 1.63
CA PHE A 113 -10.57 -4.09 0.86
C PHE A 113 -9.12 -3.60 0.88
N ILE A 114 -8.79 -2.87 -0.18
CA ILE A 114 -7.60 -2.04 -0.30
C ILE A 114 -8.08 -0.60 -0.43
N CYS A 115 -7.46 0.30 0.32
CA CYS A 115 -7.78 1.72 0.27
C CYS A 115 -6.52 2.53 -0.04
N LEU A 116 -6.54 3.26 -1.15
CA LEU A 116 -5.53 4.27 -1.49
C LEU A 116 -6.02 5.64 -1.06
N TYR A 117 -5.54 6.14 0.08
CA TYR A 117 -5.75 7.51 0.52
C TYR A 117 -4.71 8.46 -0.08
N SER A 118 -5.11 9.70 -0.33
CA SER A 118 -4.32 10.74 -1.00
C SER A 118 -4.42 12.07 -0.29
N CYS A 119 -3.27 12.70 -0.02
CA CYS A 119 -3.18 14.10 0.40
C CYS A 119 -1.95 14.79 -0.21
N TYR A 120 -1.91 16.12 -0.08
CA TYR A 120 -0.86 16.97 -0.65
C TYR A 120 -0.33 17.92 0.42
N GLU A 121 0.94 18.29 0.26
CA GLU A 121 1.58 19.32 1.08
C GLU A 121 0.91 20.69 0.92
N ASP A 122 0.57 21.06 -0.32
CA ASP A 122 -0.37 22.15 -0.63
C ASP A 122 -1.79 21.58 -0.81
N PRO A 123 -2.73 21.84 0.11
CA PRO A 123 -4.12 21.39 -0.02
C PRO A 123 -4.85 21.96 -1.25
N ASN A 124 -4.36 23.07 -1.81
CA ASN A 124 -4.93 23.72 -2.98
C ASN A 124 -4.33 23.24 -4.30
N GLU A 125 -3.60 22.11 -4.31
CA GLU A 125 -3.08 21.51 -5.54
C GLU A 125 -4.19 21.35 -6.60
N GLN A 126 -4.00 22.01 -7.74
CA GLN A 126 -4.96 22.03 -8.85
C GLN A 126 -4.72 20.90 -9.86
N HIS A 127 -3.56 20.24 -9.80
CA HIS A 127 -3.15 19.18 -10.71
C HIS A 127 -2.89 17.88 -9.94
N PRO A 128 -3.96 17.26 -9.40
CA PRO A 128 -3.82 16.02 -8.67
C PRO A 128 -3.26 14.92 -9.58
N ARG A 129 -2.53 13.99 -8.95
CA ARG A 129 -2.16 12.71 -9.57
C ARG A 129 -3.40 11.95 -9.99
N VAL A 130 -3.24 11.08 -10.98
CA VAL A 130 -4.32 10.25 -11.52
C VAL A 130 -3.99 8.78 -11.26
N LEU A 131 -4.91 8.08 -10.63
CA LEU A 131 -4.92 6.62 -10.59
C LEU A 131 -5.57 6.10 -11.88
N GLN A 132 -4.78 5.45 -12.71
CA GLN A 132 -5.22 4.80 -13.93
C GLN A 132 -5.42 3.31 -13.64
N VAL A 133 -6.61 2.78 -13.90
CA VAL A 133 -7.01 1.39 -13.64
C VAL A 133 -7.39 0.73 -14.96
N GLN A 134 -6.92 -0.50 -15.17
CA GLN A 134 -7.23 -1.29 -16.35
C GLN A 134 -7.65 -2.71 -15.97
N ASN A 135 -8.77 -3.19 -16.49
CA ASN A 135 -9.16 -4.60 -16.37
C ASN A 135 -8.21 -5.48 -17.19
N LYS A 136 -7.69 -6.56 -16.58
CA LYS A 136 -6.69 -7.44 -17.22
C LYS A 136 -7.25 -8.17 -18.44
N GLU A 137 -8.52 -8.50 -18.45
CA GLU A 137 -9.17 -9.29 -19.51
C GLU A 137 -9.83 -8.40 -20.55
N THR A 138 -10.77 -7.54 -20.13
CA THR A 138 -11.56 -6.70 -21.04
C THR A 138 -10.77 -5.52 -21.59
N LYS A 139 -9.66 -5.16 -20.95
CA LYS A 139 -8.86 -3.95 -21.22
C LYS A 139 -9.61 -2.64 -20.98
N GLU A 140 -10.81 -2.70 -20.39
CA GLU A 140 -11.56 -1.53 -19.94
C GLU A 140 -10.69 -0.67 -19.03
N PHE A 141 -10.81 0.64 -19.19
CA PHE A 141 -9.93 1.62 -18.58
C PHE A 141 -10.73 2.68 -17.84
N THR A 142 -10.30 3.03 -16.64
CA THR A 142 -10.94 4.05 -15.80
C THR A 142 -9.87 4.86 -15.09
N GLU A 143 -10.16 6.14 -14.88
CA GLU A 143 -9.26 7.07 -14.20
C GLU A 143 -9.91 7.71 -12.99
N PHE A 144 -9.12 7.93 -11.94
CA PHE A 144 -9.55 8.62 -10.73
C PHE A 144 -8.53 9.68 -10.36
N SER A 145 -8.94 10.96 -10.40
CA SER A 145 -8.11 12.05 -9.86
C SER A 145 -7.98 11.90 -8.33
N LEU A 146 -6.75 11.81 -7.84
CA LEU A 146 -6.42 11.67 -6.44
C LEU A 146 -6.30 13.07 -5.82
N HIS A 147 -7.42 13.72 -5.51
CA HIS A 147 -7.42 15.04 -4.87
C HIS A 147 -6.90 14.97 -3.42
N HIS A 148 -6.60 16.13 -2.86
CA HIS A 148 -6.37 16.27 -1.44
C HIS A 148 -7.56 15.71 -0.65
N ASN A 149 -7.28 14.93 0.40
CA ASN A 149 -8.28 14.29 1.25
C ASN A 149 -9.30 13.42 0.50
N SER A 150 -8.84 12.72 -0.53
CA SER A 150 -9.65 11.72 -1.22
C SER A 150 -9.07 10.33 -1.04
N PHE A 151 -9.90 9.31 -1.25
CA PHE A 151 -9.42 7.94 -1.30
C PHE A 151 -10.17 7.12 -2.35
N VAL A 152 -9.51 6.08 -2.84
CA VAL A 152 -10.11 5.07 -3.72
C VAL A 152 -10.13 3.74 -2.97
N LEU A 153 -11.32 3.16 -2.83
CA LEU A 153 -11.57 1.86 -2.20
C LEU A 153 -11.88 0.82 -3.26
N PHE A 154 -11.28 -0.35 -3.16
CA PHE A 154 -11.54 -1.49 -4.05
C PHE A 154 -11.30 -2.81 -3.32
N SER A 155 -11.91 -3.89 -3.79
CA SER A 155 -11.77 -5.20 -3.14
C SER A 155 -10.47 -5.90 -3.55
N THR A 156 -10.06 -6.94 -2.80
CA THR A 156 -8.98 -7.83 -3.22
C THR A 156 -9.31 -8.59 -4.52
N GLN A 157 -10.59 -8.83 -4.80
CA GLN A 157 -11.06 -9.37 -6.08
C GLN A 157 -10.83 -8.37 -7.25
N ASP A 158 -11.05 -7.09 -7.01
CA ASP A 158 -10.76 -6.04 -8.00
C ASP A 158 -9.26 -5.92 -8.25
N ASN A 159 -8.45 -5.94 -7.19
CA ASN A 159 -6.98 -5.96 -7.30
C ASN A 159 -6.49 -7.16 -8.12
N ASN A 160 -7.15 -8.31 -7.98
CA ASN A 160 -6.81 -9.51 -8.72
C ASN A 160 -7.16 -9.43 -10.22
N SER A 161 -8.27 -8.77 -10.56
CA SER A 161 -8.79 -8.65 -11.93
C SER A 161 -8.31 -7.41 -12.69
N HIS A 162 -7.70 -6.43 -12.00
CA HIS A 162 -7.25 -5.17 -12.60
C HIS A 162 -5.76 -4.94 -12.34
N ILE A 163 -5.14 -4.10 -13.16
CA ILE A 163 -3.83 -3.49 -12.91
C ILE A 163 -4.02 -1.98 -12.82
N HIS A 164 -3.23 -1.30 -12.00
CA HIS A 164 -3.30 0.13 -11.82
C HIS A 164 -1.92 0.78 -11.76
N LYS A 165 -1.88 2.10 -11.95
CA LYS A 165 -0.67 2.92 -11.79
C LYS A 165 -1.06 4.35 -11.42
N ILE A 166 -0.16 5.05 -10.75
CA ILE A 166 -0.33 6.45 -10.39
C ILE A 166 0.59 7.29 -11.28
N VAL A 167 0.02 8.26 -11.98
CA VAL A 167 0.77 9.17 -12.86
C VAL A 167 0.56 10.61 -12.43
N SER A 168 1.50 11.48 -12.80
CA SER A 168 1.31 12.93 -12.75
C SER A 168 1.50 13.50 -14.15
N GLU A 169 0.56 14.33 -14.59
CA GLU A 169 0.63 14.99 -15.90
C GLU A 169 1.38 16.32 -15.82
N ASN A 170 1.49 16.91 -14.62
CA ASN A 170 2.10 18.22 -14.42
C ASN A 170 3.40 18.12 -13.62
N LYS A 171 4.53 18.31 -14.29
CA LYS A 171 5.86 18.35 -13.67
C LYS A 171 6.20 19.70 -13.01
N ALA A 172 5.40 20.73 -13.26
CA ALA A 172 5.67 22.09 -12.77
C ALA A 172 5.16 22.33 -11.35
N THR A 173 4.32 21.44 -10.80
CA THR A 173 3.94 21.54 -9.38
C THR A 173 5.16 21.33 -8.49
N LYS A 174 5.20 22.04 -7.36
CA LYS A 174 6.17 21.85 -6.29
C LYS A 174 5.58 21.08 -5.10
N SER A 175 4.27 20.87 -5.08
CA SER A 175 3.58 20.20 -3.98
C SER A 175 3.94 18.73 -3.96
N ARG A 176 4.36 18.23 -2.79
CA ARG A 176 4.57 16.80 -2.58
C ARG A 176 3.23 16.12 -2.37
N TRP A 177 3.10 14.93 -2.95
CA TRP A 177 1.96 14.06 -2.74
C TRP A 177 2.32 12.99 -1.71
N LEU A 178 1.38 12.67 -0.83
CA LEU A 178 1.47 11.54 0.08
C LEU A 178 0.32 10.57 -0.21
N GLY A 179 0.70 9.34 -0.55
CA GLY A 179 -0.19 8.20 -0.67
C GLY A 179 -0.11 7.30 0.56
N LEU A 180 -1.26 6.83 1.03
CA LEU A 180 -1.36 5.83 2.09
C LEU A 180 -2.20 4.66 1.57
N THR A 181 -1.55 3.55 1.25
CA THR A 181 -2.25 2.35 0.77
C THR A 181 -2.47 1.36 1.91
N LEU A 182 -3.68 1.37 2.45
CA LEU A 182 -4.16 0.56 3.57
C LEU A 182 -4.69 -0.79 3.09
N ARG A 183 -4.32 -1.87 3.80
CA ARG A 183 -4.65 -3.25 3.46
C ARG A 183 -4.88 -4.07 4.73
N THR A 184 -5.46 -5.26 4.55
CA THR A 184 -5.46 -6.31 5.57
C THR A 184 -4.59 -7.47 5.12
N SER A 185 -3.59 -7.78 5.93
CA SER A 185 -2.74 -8.95 5.78
C SER A 185 -3.35 -10.13 6.52
N LYS A 186 -3.24 -11.31 5.91
CA LYS A 186 -3.51 -12.62 6.54
C LYS A 186 -2.25 -13.29 7.10
N THR A 187 -1.08 -12.74 6.79
CA THR A 187 0.22 -13.34 7.17
C THR A 187 0.76 -12.63 8.39
N TYR A 188 1.02 -13.41 9.44
CA TYR A 188 1.53 -12.91 10.71
C TYR A 188 2.85 -13.57 11.05
N ILE A 189 3.74 -12.80 11.67
CA ILE A 189 4.98 -13.28 12.28
C ILE A 189 4.97 -13.06 13.79
N ARG A 190 5.78 -13.83 14.50
CA ARG A 190 6.20 -13.55 15.87
C ARG A 190 7.71 -13.72 16.00
N TYR A 191 8.32 -12.98 16.92
CA TYR A 191 9.76 -13.10 17.16
C TYR A 191 10.04 -14.17 18.23
N LYS A 192 10.98 -15.06 17.93
CA LYS A 192 11.58 -16.00 18.86
C LYS A 192 13.09 -15.75 18.85
N ASP A 193 13.65 -15.29 19.98
CA ASP A 193 15.07 -14.93 20.08
C ASP A 193 15.55 -14.04 18.91
N ASP A 194 14.83 -12.93 18.68
CA ASP A 194 15.05 -11.96 17.59
C ASP A 194 14.91 -12.51 16.15
N THR A 195 14.48 -13.76 15.99
CA THR A 195 14.22 -14.38 14.69
C THR A 195 12.72 -14.32 14.38
N PRO A 196 12.30 -13.80 13.21
CA PRO A 196 10.89 -13.79 12.83
C PRO A 196 10.44 -15.16 12.33
N HIS A 197 9.38 -15.70 12.93
CA HIS A 197 8.74 -16.95 12.54
C HIS A 197 7.30 -16.69 12.10
N PHE A 198 6.86 -17.36 11.03
CA PHE A 198 5.45 -17.36 10.65
C PHE A 198 4.59 -18.00 11.74
N VAL A 199 3.51 -17.33 12.13
CA VAL A 199 2.57 -17.84 13.15
C VAL A 199 1.88 -19.12 12.68
N SER A 200 1.64 -19.27 11.37
CA SER A 200 0.87 -20.37 10.79
C SER A 200 1.56 -21.73 10.83
N ASN A 201 2.89 -21.76 10.69
CA ASN A 201 3.66 -23.01 10.52
C ASN A 201 5.02 -23.01 11.24
N ASP A 202 5.32 -21.96 12.01
CA ASP A 202 6.57 -21.78 12.76
C ASP A 202 7.86 -21.78 11.93
N GLN A 203 7.76 -21.70 10.61
CA GLN A 203 8.94 -21.56 9.75
C GLN A 203 9.57 -20.16 9.91
N VAL A 204 10.89 -20.10 9.80
CA VAL A 204 11.63 -18.82 9.80
C VAL A 204 11.30 -18.03 8.54
N LEU A 205 10.93 -16.75 8.72
CA LEU A 205 10.91 -15.77 7.63
C LEU A 205 12.35 -15.26 7.40
N LYS A 206 12.95 -15.64 6.28
CA LYS A 206 14.33 -15.26 5.96
C LYS A 206 14.42 -14.14 4.92
N THR A 207 15.56 -13.46 4.85
CA THR A 207 15.87 -12.58 3.71
C THR A 207 16.17 -13.43 2.47
N ALA A 208 15.64 -13.02 1.32
CA ALA A 208 15.80 -13.73 0.06
C ALA A 208 17.27 -13.71 -0.43
N SER A 209 17.75 -14.87 -0.88
CA SER A 209 18.96 -15.01 -1.71
C SER A 209 18.72 -14.46 -3.12
N GLU A 210 19.79 -14.24 -3.91
CA GLU A 210 19.66 -13.68 -5.27
C GLU A 210 18.78 -14.52 -6.21
N SER A 211 18.78 -15.85 -6.08
CA SER A 211 17.88 -16.73 -6.85
C SER A 211 16.43 -16.55 -6.41
N GLU A 212 16.16 -16.50 -5.11
CA GLU A 212 14.84 -16.26 -4.52
C GLU A 212 14.30 -14.87 -4.88
N LYS A 213 15.15 -13.83 -4.91
CA LYS A 213 14.78 -12.49 -5.40
C LYS A 213 14.26 -12.54 -6.83
N ARG A 214 14.97 -13.23 -7.73
CA ARG A 214 14.55 -13.39 -9.14
C ARG A 214 13.23 -14.15 -9.25
N GLN A 215 13.06 -15.21 -8.46
CA GLN A 215 11.79 -15.94 -8.39
C GLN A 215 10.65 -15.05 -7.91
N PHE A 216 10.87 -14.26 -6.86
CA PHE A 216 9.88 -13.32 -6.33
C PHE A 216 9.39 -12.32 -7.39
N TYR A 217 10.31 -11.73 -8.16
CA TYR A 217 9.95 -10.83 -9.25
C TYR A 217 9.21 -11.54 -10.39
N ASN A 218 9.56 -12.80 -10.67
CA ASN A 218 8.83 -13.61 -11.65
C ASN A 218 7.39 -13.87 -11.19
N HIS A 219 7.18 -14.21 -9.91
CA HIS A 219 5.85 -14.37 -9.33
C HIS A 219 5.04 -13.07 -9.43
N LYS A 220 5.62 -11.92 -9.07
CA LYS A 220 4.97 -10.61 -9.24
C LYS A 220 4.58 -10.33 -10.69
N SER A 221 5.46 -10.66 -11.64
CA SER A 221 5.22 -10.48 -13.07
C SER A 221 4.04 -11.35 -13.56
N LEU A 222 3.96 -12.59 -13.08
CA LEU A 222 2.84 -13.49 -13.38
C LEU A 222 1.54 -13.00 -12.75
N GLU A 223 1.57 -12.50 -11.52
CA GLU A 223 0.41 -11.90 -10.86
C GLU A 223 -0.13 -10.70 -11.65
N ASN A 224 0.74 -9.81 -12.13
CA ASN A 224 0.33 -8.66 -12.94
C ASN A 224 -0.35 -9.07 -14.24
N LYS A 225 0.05 -10.21 -14.84
CA LYS A 225 -0.47 -10.69 -16.13
C LYS A 225 -1.75 -11.49 -16.02
N ASN A 226 -1.88 -12.30 -14.97
CA ASN A 226 -2.94 -13.29 -14.86
C ASN A 226 -3.98 -12.90 -13.81
N VAL A 227 -5.25 -13.15 -14.11
CA VAL A 227 -6.33 -13.17 -13.11
C VAL A 227 -6.18 -14.45 -12.29
N GLY A 228 -6.45 -14.36 -10.98
CA GLY A 228 -6.47 -15.52 -10.09
C GLY A 228 -5.11 -16.13 -9.74
N TYR A 229 -3.99 -15.44 -10.02
CA TYR A 229 -2.65 -15.96 -9.75
C TYR A 229 -2.49 -16.41 -8.29
N GLN A 230 -2.08 -17.67 -8.10
CA GLN A 230 -1.81 -18.26 -6.79
C GLN A 230 -0.31 -18.30 -6.54
N TYR A 231 0.11 -17.74 -5.41
CA TYR A 231 1.49 -17.80 -4.98
C TYR A 231 1.81 -19.20 -4.42
N PRO A 232 3.01 -19.75 -4.70
CA PRO A 232 3.50 -20.89 -3.94
C PRO A 232 3.78 -20.48 -2.49
N GLU A 233 4.03 -21.46 -1.63
CA GLU A 233 4.57 -21.18 -0.30
C GLU A 233 5.95 -20.49 -0.44
N ILE A 234 6.04 -19.28 0.10
CA ILE A 234 7.27 -18.48 0.11
C ILE A 234 7.58 -18.17 1.56
N ASN A 235 8.76 -18.58 2.03
CA ASN A 235 9.23 -18.30 3.39
C ASN A 235 10.31 -17.20 3.44
N TYR A 236 10.46 -16.45 2.36
CA TYR A 236 11.43 -15.37 2.25
C TYR A 236 10.80 -14.02 1.90
N THR A 237 11.55 -12.96 2.15
CA THR A 237 11.17 -11.56 1.89
C THR A 237 12.36 -10.76 1.38
N LEU A 238 12.10 -9.68 0.64
CA LEU A 238 13.13 -8.76 0.14
C LEU A 238 13.56 -7.72 1.19
N SER A 239 12.71 -7.50 2.20
CA SER A 239 12.90 -6.45 3.21
C SER A 239 13.40 -7.03 4.53
N ILE A 240 14.01 -6.18 5.35
CA ILE A 240 14.29 -6.49 6.75
C ILE A 240 12.99 -6.33 7.56
N HIS A 241 12.69 -7.29 8.43
CA HIS A 241 11.56 -7.25 9.36
C HIS A 241 12.08 -7.18 10.79
#